data_AF-A0A3C0KP88-F1
#
_entry.id   AF-A0A3C0KP88-F1
#
_cell.length_a   1.000
_cell.length_b   1.000
_cell.length_c   1.000
_cell.angle_alpha   90.00
_cell.angle_beta   90.00
_cell.angle_gamma   90.00
#
_symmetry.space_group_name_H-M   'P 1'
#
loop_
_entity.id
_entity.type
_entity.pdbx_description
1 polymer ?
#
loop_
_entity_poly.entity_id
_entity_poly.type
_entity_poly.pdbx_seq_one_letter_code
_entity_poly.pdbx_strand_id
1 'polypeptide(L)'
;MKLAAVVLVLLGSLMMSSTAHADANELRWIARCLQDNATAEVATDVVIKYCTCMANKMEKNETKSVTQWEKTHPIERAACDRESGWK
;
A
#
# COMPACT_ATOMS: atom_id res chain seq x y z
N MET A 1 49.35 10.94 8.00
CA MET A 1 48.25 11.94 7.86
C MET A 1 47.95 12.03 6.37
N LYS A 2 46.78 11.75 5.80
CA LYS A 2 45.41 11.52 6.27
C LYS A 2 44.71 10.59 5.25
N LEU A 3 43.71 9.89 5.74
CA LEU A 3 42.83 8.88 5.15
C LEU A 3 42.10 9.39 3.88
N ALA A 4 42.00 8.56 2.83
CA ALA A 4 40.80 7.80 2.43
C ALA A 4 39.63 8.64 1.90
N ALA A 5 39.18 8.34 0.67
CA ALA A 5 37.85 8.69 0.19
C ALA A 5 37.35 7.59 -0.75
N VAL A 6 36.84 6.52 -0.14
CA VAL A 6 35.92 5.57 -0.79
C VAL A 6 34.57 6.27 -0.86
N VAL A 7 34.10 6.62 -2.06
CA VAL A 7 32.75 7.18 -2.25
C VAL A 7 31.78 6.01 -2.38
N LEU A 8 31.18 5.70 -1.24
CA LEU A 8 30.04 4.82 -1.03
C LEU A 8 28.78 5.59 -1.49
N VAL A 9 28.11 5.15 -2.57
CA VAL A 9 26.73 5.56 -2.85
C VAL A 9 25.84 4.34 -2.62
N LEU A 10 25.42 4.20 -1.37
CA LEU A 10 24.33 3.35 -0.94
C LEU A 10 23.05 3.82 -1.66
N LEU A 11 22.55 3.06 -2.63
CA LEU A 11 21.12 3.07 -2.93
C LEU A 11 20.41 2.43 -1.73
N GLY A 12 20.21 3.24 -0.70
CA GLY A 12 19.34 2.91 0.43
C GLY A 12 17.91 2.86 -0.09
N SER A 13 17.41 1.65 -0.29
CA SER A 13 15.98 1.37 -0.41
C SER A 13 15.25 2.08 0.74
N LEU A 14 14.51 3.14 0.42
CA LEU A 14 13.47 3.69 1.27
C LEU A 14 12.32 2.67 1.31
N MET A 15 12.54 1.55 2.00
CA MET A 15 11.46 0.82 2.63
C MET A 15 11.07 1.68 3.82
N MET A 16 10.27 2.72 3.55
CA MET A 16 9.56 3.45 4.58
C MET A 16 8.55 2.47 5.15
N SER A 17 8.98 1.65 6.12
CA SER A 17 8.08 0.93 7.00
C SER A 17 7.44 2.00 7.90
N SER A 18 6.46 2.71 7.36
CA SER A 18 5.57 3.54 8.15
C SER A 18 4.96 2.64 9.19
N THR A 19 5.26 2.89 10.46
CA THR A 19 4.46 2.39 11.57
C THR A 19 3.05 2.94 11.37
N ALA A 20 2.22 2.17 10.67
CA ALA A 20 0.88 2.53 10.28
C ALA A 20 0.05 2.66 11.56
N HIS A 21 -0.05 3.89 12.05
CA HIS A 21 -1.09 4.24 13.00
C HIS A 21 -2.36 4.37 12.17
N ALA A 22 -3.06 3.25 11.99
CA ALA A 22 -4.30 3.23 11.23
C ALA A 22 -5.31 4.14 11.93
N ASP A 23 -5.56 5.30 11.32
CA ASP A 23 -6.61 6.18 11.80
C ASP A 23 -7.99 5.59 11.46
N ALA A 24 -9.05 6.10 12.10
CA ALA A 24 -10.39 5.55 11.92
C ALA A 24 -10.86 5.55 10.46
N ASN A 25 -10.28 6.40 9.60
CA ASN A 25 -10.59 6.40 8.17
C ASN A 25 -9.88 5.25 7.44
N GLU A 26 -8.61 5.03 7.75
CA GLU A 26 -7.81 3.92 7.23
C GLU A 26 -8.46 2.55 7.55
N LEU A 27 -8.92 2.36 8.80
CA LEU A 27 -9.61 1.15 9.21
C LEU A 27 -10.94 0.92 8.48
N ARG A 28 -11.72 1.99 8.26
CA ARG A 28 -12.95 1.92 7.45
C ARG A 28 -12.63 1.51 6.01
N TRP A 29 -11.55 2.03 5.46
CA TRP A 29 -11.09 1.73 4.11
C TRP A 29 -10.68 0.27 3.96
N ILE A 30 -9.87 -0.24 4.88
CA ILE A 30 -9.46 -1.66 4.92
C ILE A 30 -10.69 -2.55 5.05
N ALA A 31 -11.59 -2.27 6.00
CA ALA A 31 -12.78 -3.10 6.21
C ALA A 31 -13.68 -3.17 4.97
N ARG A 32 -13.85 -2.04 4.27
CA ARG A 32 -14.64 -2.01 3.04
C ARG A 32 -13.96 -2.79 1.91
N CYS A 33 -12.65 -2.59 1.72
CA CYS A 33 -11.88 -3.31 0.72
C CYS A 33 -11.91 -4.83 0.95
N LEU A 34 -11.83 -5.28 2.21
CA LEU A 34 -11.98 -6.71 2.55
C LEU A 34 -13.38 -7.24 2.22
N GLN A 35 -14.43 -6.47 2.50
CA GLN A 35 -15.80 -6.83 2.12
C GLN A 35 -15.97 -6.96 0.60
N ASP A 36 -15.47 -5.98 -0.15
CA ASP A 36 -15.59 -5.96 -1.61
C ASP A 36 -14.82 -7.13 -2.27
N ASN A 37 -13.84 -7.70 -1.55
CA ASN A 37 -13.02 -8.83 -2.00
C ASN A 37 -13.30 -10.14 -1.24
N ALA A 38 -14.40 -10.24 -0.48
CA ALA A 38 -14.72 -11.41 0.34
C ALA A 38 -14.94 -12.69 -0.48
N THR A 39 -15.29 -12.54 -1.76
CA THR A 39 -15.49 -13.66 -2.70
C THR A 39 -14.32 -13.82 -3.68
N ALA A 40 -13.21 -13.10 -3.47
CA ALA A 40 -12.03 -13.25 -4.31
C ALA A 40 -11.41 -14.63 -4.08
N GLU A 41 -11.07 -15.34 -5.16
CA GLU A 41 -10.35 -16.62 -5.10
C GLU A 41 -8.84 -16.39 -4.90
N VAL A 42 -8.50 -15.57 -3.91
CA VAL A 42 -7.14 -15.15 -3.58
C VAL A 42 -6.91 -15.40 -2.09
N ALA A 43 -5.69 -15.76 -1.71
CA ALA A 43 -5.35 -16.01 -0.31
C ALA A 43 -5.69 -14.78 0.55
N THR A 44 -6.31 -15.01 1.71
CA THR A 44 -6.80 -13.93 2.58
C THR A 44 -5.69 -12.97 2.99
N ASP A 45 -4.46 -13.45 3.19
CA ASP A 45 -3.31 -12.60 3.54
C ASP A 45 -2.90 -11.67 2.40
N VAL A 46 -3.04 -12.09 1.14
CA VAL A 46 -2.81 -11.26 -0.05
C VAL A 46 -3.87 -10.17 -0.12
N VAL A 47 -5.14 -10.50 0.11
CA VAL A 47 -6.24 -9.51 0.13
C VAL A 47 -6.01 -8.48 1.25
N ILE A 48 -5.60 -8.92 2.45
CA ILE A 48 -5.27 -8.01 3.55
C ILE A 48 -4.12 -7.08 3.17
N LYS A 49 -3.00 -7.61 2.65
CA LYS A 49 -1.86 -6.79 2.21
C LYS A 49 -2.27 -5.77 1.14
N TYR A 50 -3.08 -6.19 0.16
CA TYR A 50 -3.59 -5.31 -0.89
C TYR A 50 -4.43 -4.17 -0.28
N CYS A 51 -5.40 -4.50 0.56
CA CYS A 51 -6.28 -3.51 1.17
C CYS A 51 -5.53 -2.54 2.09
N THR A 52 -4.52 -3.01 2.82
CA THR A 52 -3.65 -2.14 3.62
C THR A 52 -2.79 -1.24 2.73
N CYS A 53 -2.20 -1.78 1.66
CA CYS A 53 -1.44 -0.98 0.69
C CYS A 53 -2.29 0.13 0.07
N MET A 54 -3.52 -0.22 -0.32
CA MET A 54 -4.48 0.74 -0.88
C MET A 54 -4.80 1.83 0.14
N ALA A 55 -5.20 1.47 1.37
CA ALA A 55 -5.52 2.46 2.40
C ALA A 55 -4.37 3.43 2.71
N ASN A 56 -3.12 2.94 2.70
CA ASN A 56 -1.92 3.77 2.91
C ASN A 56 -1.65 4.78 1.79
N LYS A 57 -2.06 4.48 0.56
CA LYS A 57 -1.88 5.37 -0.60
C LYS A 57 -2.98 6.41 -0.72
N MET A 58 -3.95 6.37 0.19
CA MET A 58 -5.15 7.18 0.10
C MET A 58 -5.13 8.36 1.03
N GLU A 59 -5.73 9.43 0.55
CA GLU A 59 -5.87 10.65 1.32
C GLU A 59 -6.86 10.44 2.48
N LYS A 60 -6.57 11.04 3.64
CA LYS A 60 -7.40 10.89 4.84
C LYS A 60 -8.84 11.37 4.67
N ASN A 61 -9.09 12.23 3.69
CA ASN A 61 -10.41 12.80 3.39
C ASN A 61 -11.01 12.27 2.08
N GLU A 62 -10.53 11.12 1.58
CA GLU A 62 -11.10 10.52 0.38
C GLU A 62 -12.60 10.18 0.57
N THR A 63 -13.42 10.56 -0.40
CA THR A 63 -14.87 10.38 -0.40
C THR A 63 -15.37 9.40 -1.45
N LYS A 64 -14.52 9.03 -2.42
CA LYS A 64 -14.80 8.01 -3.43
C LYS A 64 -14.90 6.62 -2.79
N SER A 65 -15.72 5.76 -3.40
CA SER A 65 -15.70 4.34 -3.08
C SER A 65 -14.40 3.67 -3.55
N VAL A 66 -14.12 2.47 -3.05
CA VAL A 66 -12.88 1.74 -3.37
C VAL A 66 -12.68 1.57 -4.87
N THR A 67 -13.69 1.03 -5.54
CA THR A 67 -13.68 0.81 -6.98
C THR A 67 -13.60 2.12 -7.78
N GLN A 68 -14.18 3.21 -7.28
CA GLN A 68 -14.09 4.52 -7.95
C GLN A 68 -12.68 5.10 -7.85
N TRP A 69 -12.04 4.95 -6.69
CA TRP A 69 -10.68 5.40 -6.48
C TRP A 69 -9.69 4.63 -7.35
N GLU A 70 -9.79 3.30 -7.36
CA GLU A 70 -8.95 2.40 -8.17
C GLU A 70 -8.98 2.75 -9.67
N LYS A 71 -10.14 3.17 -10.18
CA LYS A 71 -10.29 3.56 -11.59
C LYS A 71 -9.51 4.82 -11.94
N THR A 72 -9.33 5.75 -11.00
CA THR A 72 -8.56 6.99 -11.21
C THR A 72 -7.10 6.88 -10.79
N HIS A 73 -6.72 5.78 -10.12
CA HIS A 73 -5.38 5.53 -9.58
C HIS A 73 -4.84 4.17 -10.04
N PRO A 74 -4.72 3.95 -11.37
CA PRO A 74 -4.28 2.66 -11.91
C PRO A 74 -2.83 2.33 -11.55
N ILE A 75 -1.99 3.35 -11.31
CA ILE A 75 -0.57 3.18 -10.95
C ILE A 75 -0.45 2.63 -9.53
N GLU A 76 -1.18 3.24 -8.60
CA GLU A 76 -1.22 2.86 -7.19
C GLU A 76 -1.82 1.47 -7.03
N ARG A 77 -2.90 1.17 -7.77
CA ARG A 77 -3.47 -0.18 -7.83
C ARG A 77 -2.46 -1.21 -8.30
N ALA A 78 -1.77 -0.96 -9.41
CA ALA A 78 -0.77 -1.90 -9.94
C ALA A 78 0.44 -2.06 -8.99
N ALA A 79 0.79 -1.01 -8.24
CA ALA A 79 1.81 -1.10 -7.20
C ALA A 79 1.36 -2.01 -6.04
N CYS A 80 0.10 -1.86 -5.59
CA CYS A 80 -0.47 -2.70 -4.53
C CYS A 80 -0.73 -4.14 -4.97
N ASP A 81 -1.11 -4.37 -6.23
CA ASP A 81 -1.21 -5.72 -6.81
C ASP A 81 0.15 -6.44 -6.68
N ARG A 82 1.24 -5.76 -7.07
CA ARG A 82 2.61 -6.30 -6.98
C ARG A 82 3.09 -6.50 -5.54
N GLU A 83 2.83 -5.53 -4.67
CA GLU A 83 3.27 -5.57 -3.26
C GLU A 83 2.57 -6.68 -2.47
N SER A 84 1.28 -6.87 -2.72
CA SER A 84 0.49 -7.91 -2.07
C SER A 84 0.75 -9.32 -2.63
N GLY A 85 1.23 -9.41 -3.87
CA GLY A 85 1.36 -10.66 -4.61
C GLY A 85 0.05 -11.10 -5.26
N TRP A 86 -0.90 -10.18 -5.47
CA TRP A 86 -2.15 -10.46 -6.19
C TRP A 86 -1.86 -10.73 -7.67
N LYS A 87 -1.03 -9.92 -8.32
CA LYS A 87 -0.68 -10.02 -9.74
C LYS A 87 0.77 -9.66 -10.03
#